data_AF-A0AAE4EWZ7-F1
#
_entry.id   AF-A0AAE4EWZ7-F1
#
_cell.length_a   1.000
_cell.length_b   1.000
_cell.length_c   1.000
_cell.angle_alpha   90.00
_cell.angle_beta   90.00
_cell.angle_gamma   90.00
#
_symmetry.space_group_name_H-M   'P 1'
#
loop_
_entity.id
_entity.type
_entity.pdbx_description
1 polymer ?
#
loop_
_entity_poly.entity_id
_entity_poly.type
_entity_poly.pdbx_seq_one_letter_code
_entity_poly.pdbx_strand_id
1 'polypeptide(L)' 'MQGTHMGDYAKPSRAAKIKCIECNSPVVLTVDDEYICVNCGETPIKSATPA' A
#
# COMPACT_ATOMS: atom_id res chain seq x y z
N MET A 1 -2.97 -34.92 11.50
CA MET A 1 -3.17 -33.57 12.06
C MET A 1 -2.78 -32.57 10.97
N GLN A 2 -3.63 -32.40 9.95
CA GLN A 2 -3.35 -31.47 8.84
C GLN A 2 -4.12 -30.20 9.14
N GLY A 3 -3.40 -29.18 9.64
CA GLY A 3 -3.97 -27.84 9.83
C GLY A 3 -4.40 -27.30 8.47
N THR A 4 -5.69 -26.97 8.36
CA THR A 4 -6.27 -26.28 7.21
C THR A 4 -5.53 -24.97 7.01
N HIS A 5 -4.67 -24.91 5.99
CA HIS A 5 -4.05 -23.68 5.53
C HIS A 5 -5.17 -22.82 4.92
N MET A 6 -5.79 -21.98 5.75
CA MET A 6 -6.75 -20.99 5.28
C MET A 6 -5.94 -19.97 4.49
N GLY A 7 -5.86 -20.14 3.17
CA GLY A 7 -5.29 -19.11 2.30
C GLY A 7 -6.01 -17.80 2.60
N ASP A 8 -5.25 -16.76 2.95
CA ASP A 8 -5.79 -15.47 3.36
C ASP A 8 -6.71 -14.92 2.27
N TYR A 9 -8.02 -15.10 2.45
CA TYR A 9 -9.01 -14.49 1.57
C TYR A 9 -8.83 -12.97 1.69
N ALA A 10 -8.55 -12.33 0.56
CA ALA A 10 -8.41 -10.88 0.50
C ALA A 10 -9.67 -10.24 1.11
N LYS A 11 -9.52 -9.63 2.28
CA LYS A 11 -10.58 -8.87 2.93
C LYS A 11 -10.97 -7.69 2.04
N PRO A 12 -12.24 -7.22 2.08
CA PRO A 12 -12.66 -6.07 1.29
C PRO A 12 -11.74 -4.88 1.57
N SER A 13 -10.90 -4.56 0.59
CA SER A 13 -9.99 -3.42 0.65
C SER A 13 -10.82 -2.16 0.47
N ARG A 14 -10.66 -1.19 1.38
CA ARG A 14 -11.17 0.17 1.14
C ARG A 14 -10.48 0.72 -0.11
N ALA A 15 -11.22 1.45 -0.94
CA ALA A 15 -10.79 1.97 -2.25
C ALA A 15 -9.73 3.10 -2.15
N ALA A 16 -8.64 2.88 -1.42
CA ALA A 16 -7.42 3.64 -1.65
C ALA A 16 -6.74 3.00 -2.87
N LYS A 17 -6.54 3.78 -3.95
CA LYS A 17 -5.89 3.29 -5.18
C LYS A 17 -4.47 2.78 -4.90
N ILE A 18 -3.80 3.34 -3.89
CA ILE A 18 -2.41 3.06 -3.52
C ILE A 18 -2.31 2.96 -2.00
N LYS A 19 -1.46 2.03 -1.53
CA LYS A 19 -1.13 1.83 -0.11
C LYS A 19 0.37 1.87 0.10
N CYS A 20 0.79 2.35 1.27
CA CYS A 20 2.15 2.19 1.75
C CYS A 20 2.33 0.75 2.25
N ILE A 21 3.36 0.06 1.79
CA ILE A 21 3.65 -1.35 2.16
C ILE A 21 4.03 -1.43 3.64
N GLU A 22 4.93 -0.54 4.09
CA GLU A 22 5.42 -0.52 5.47
C GLU A 22 4.30 -0.26 6.48
N CYS A 23 3.40 0.68 6.17
CA CYS A 23 2.35 1.10 7.11
C CYS A 23 0.98 0.43 6.88
N ASN A 24 0.80 -0.31 5.78
CA ASN A 24 -0.52 -0.76 5.28
C ASN A 24 -1.60 0.35 5.30
N SER A 25 -1.17 1.59 5.09
CA SER A 25 -1.99 2.80 5.23
C SER A 25 -2.26 3.42 3.87
N PRO A 26 -3.38 4.15 3.71
CA PRO A 26 -3.71 4.80 2.45
C PRO A 26 -2.68 5.87 2.09
N VAL A 27 -2.52 6.10 0.80
CA VAL A 27 -1.62 7.10 0.22
C VAL A 27 -2.46 8.17 -0.45
N VAL A 28 -2.08 9.43 -0.28
CA VAL A 28 -2.76 10.60 -0.86
C VAL A 28 -1.85 11.29 -1.86
N LEU A 29 -2.45 11.95 -2.85
CA LEU A 29 -1.74 12.85 -3.77
C LEU A 29 -1.71 14.24 -3.13
N THR A 30 -0.51 14.81 -2.99
CA THR A 30 -0.33 16.18 -2.49
C THR A 30 -0.60 17.21 -3.60
N VAL A 31 -0.58 18.50 -3.23
CA VAL A 31 -0.70 19.60 -4.19
C VAL A 31 0.51 19.73 -5.14
N ASP A 32 1.63 19.11 -4.77
CA ASP A 32 2.87 19.07 -5.55
C ASP A 32 2.95 17.82 -6.45
N ASP A 33 1.83 17.14 -6.67
CA ASP A 33 1.71 15.88 -7.42
C ASP A 33 2.55 14.72 -6.84
N GLU A 34 2.87 14.75 -5.55
CA GLU A 34 3.60 13.69 -4.85
C GLU A 34 2.66 12.73 -4.12
N TYR A 35 2.94 11.43 -4.20
CA TYR A 35 2.19 10.42 -3.46
C TYR A 35 2.79 10.21 -2.08
N ILE A 36 2.06 10.58 -1.03
CA ILE A 36 2.56 10.55 0.36
C ILE A 36 1.69 9.64 1.23
N CYS A 37 2.34 8.78 2.03
CA CYS A 37 1.67 7.97 3.04
C CYS A 37 1.10 8.84 4.16
N VAL A 38 -0.18 8.68 4.50
CA VAL A 38 -0.82 9.47 5.57
C VAL A 38 -0.28 9.15 6.97
N ASN A 39 0.42 8.01 7.13
CA ASN A 39 0.91 7.55 8.43
C ASN A 39 2.39 7.90 8.65
N CYS A 40 3.29 7.54 7.72
CA CYS A 40 4.72 7.77 7.87
C CYS A 40 5.25 8.99 7.11
N GLY A 41 4.47 9.58 6.21
CA GLY A 41 4.92 10.70 5.38
C GLY A 41 5.90 10.33 4.26
N GLU A 42 6.24 9.04 4.10
CA GLU A 42 7.13 8.59 3.03
C GLU A 42 6.41 8.47 1.69
N THR A 43 7.17 8.65 0.62
CA THR A 43 6.77 8.42 -0.77
C THR A 43 6.82 6.93 -1.09
N PRO A 44 5.69 6.20 -1.16
CA PRO A 44 5.69 4.75 -1.37
C PRO A 44 5.87 4.37 -2.83
N ILE A 45 5.76 5.34 -3.75
CA ILE A 45 6.01 5.14 -5.18
C ILE A 45 7.47 5.45 -5.46
N LYS A 46 8.27 4.40 -5.65
CA LYS A 46 9.62 4.51 -6.20
C LYS A 46 9.50 4.25 -7.71
N SER A 47 9.87 5.22 -8.53
CA SER A 47 10.00 5.01 -9.98
C SER A 47 11.03 3.91 -10.20
N ALA A 48 10.60 2.76 -10.70
CA ALA A 48 11.53 1.73 -11.14
C ALA A 48 12.28 2.29 -12.35
N THR A 49 13.56 2.64 -12.19
CA THR A 49 14.43 2.94 -13.31
C THR A 49 14.59 1.64 -14.11
N PRO A 50 14.09 1.57 -15.37
CA PRO A 50 14.42 0.43 -16.21
C PRO A 50 15.93 0.42 -16.45
N ALA A 51 16.55 -0.75 -16.25
CA ALA A 51 17.98 -0.98 -16.39
C ALA A 51 18.46 -0.83 -17.84
#